data_AF-A0A975ME29-F1
#
_entry.id   AF-A0A975ME29-F1
#
_cell.length_a   1.000
_cell.length_b   1.000
_cell.length_c   1.000
_cell.angle_alpha   90.00
_cell.angle_beta   90.00
_cell.angle_gamma   90.00
#
_symmetry.space_group_name_H-M   'P 1'
#
loop_
_entity.id
_entity.type
_entity.pdbx_description
1 polymer ?
#
loop_
_entity_poly.entity_id
_entity_poly.type
_entity_poly.pdbx_seq_one_letter_code
_entity_poly.pdbx_strand_id
1 'polypeptide(L)'
;MAFEDGAFSATLAAAAGDDPVLRAELRQAFRDSLEHHIDLLRRSRCDANWVTSAQRIRSLAASFCADELMDLAAEAGSAAPGDPVIVTRLEAFLEALGTR
;
A
#
# COMPACT_ATOMS: atom_id res chain seq x y z
N MET A 1 -10.17 2.55 -13.39
CA MET A 1 -10.60 1.59 -12.35
C MET A 1 -10.88 2.41 -11.11
N ALA A 2 -12.11 2.38 -10.58
CA ALA A 2 -12.45 3.10 -9.37
C ALA A 2 -12.14 2.17 -8.19
N PHE A 3 -11.12 2.51 -7.40
CA PHE A 3 -10.77 1.81 -6.17
C PHE A 3 -11.96 1.94 -5.20
N GLU A 4 -12.64 0.82 -4.89
CA GLU A 4 -13.67 0.77 -3.84
C GLU A 4 -12.97 0.62 -2.48
N ASP A 5 -12.45 1.74 -2.01
CA ASP A 5 -11.69 1.89 -0.76
C ASP A 5 -12.59 1.88 0.49
N GLY A 6 -13.67 1.09 0.47
CA GLY A 6 -14.70 1.11 1.50
C GLY A 6 -14.19 0.62 2.86
N ALA A 7 -13.45 -0.50 2.87
CA ALA A 7 -12.91 -1.09 4.08
C ALA A 7 -11.78 -0.23 4.70
N PHE A 8 -10.92 0.34 3.87
CA PHE A 8 -9.88 1.27 4.31
C PHE A 8 -10.46 2.56 4.87
N SER A 9 -11.39 3.19 4.15
CA SER A 9 -12.07 4.40 4.62
C SER A 9 -12.82 4.15 5.93
N ALA A 10 -13.47 2.99 6.06
CA ALA A 10 -14.13 2.58 7.30
C ALA A 10 -13.13 2.38 8.45
N THR A 11 -11.96 1.78 8.18
CA THR A 11 -10.92 1.58 9.20
C THR A 11 -10.34 2.91 9.68
N LEU A 12 -10.07 3.84 8.76
CA LEU A 12 -9.65 5.20 9.11
C LEU A 12 -10.71 5.94 9.93
N ALA A 13 -11.98 5.83 9.54
CA ALA A 13 -13.10 6.43 10.29
C ALA A 13 -13.25 5.80 11.68
N ALA A 14 -13.08 4.49 11.81
CA ALA A 14 -13.15 3.81 13.11
C ALA A 14 -11.99 4.22 14.04
N ALA A 15 -10.80 4.47 13.50
CA ALA A 15 -9.64 4.92 14.27
C ALA A 15 -9.71 6.40 14.65
N ALA A 16 -10.19 7.27 13.75
CA ALA A 16 -10.24 8.72 13.97
C ALA A 16 -11.54 9.22 14.60
N GLY A 17 -12.63 8.44 14.54
CA GLY A 17 -13.96 8.87 14.94
C GLY A 17 -14.44 10.08 14.12
N ASP A 18 -15.01 11.07 14.82
CA ASP A 18 -15.52 12.31 14.21
C ASP A 18 -14.44 13.37 13.95
N ASP A 19 -13.16 13.07 14.19
CA ASP A 19 -12.06 14.03 13.95
C ASP A 19 -11.57 13.95 12.47
N PRO A 20 -11.90 14.95 11.63
CA PRO A 20 -11.46 14.95 10.24
C PRO A 20 -9.97 15.24 10.07
N VAL A 21 -9.33 15.92 11.03
CA VAL A 21 -7.90 16.23 10.99
C VAL A 21 -7.11 14.96 11.26
N LEU A 22 -7.42 14.24 12.33
CA LEU A 22 -6.79 12.97 12.66
C LEU A 22 -6.96 11.94 11.53
N ARG A 23 -8.14 11.89 10.90
CA ARG A 23 -8.37 11.02 9.74
C ARG A 23 -7.44 11.36 8.57
N ALA A 24 -7.21 12.64 8.29
CA ALA A 24 -6.30 13.08 7.25
C ALA A 24 -4.84 12.74 7.59
N GLU A 25 -4.44 12.92 8.85
CA GLU A 25 -3.09 12.56 9.34
C GLU A 25 -2.83 11.06 9.22
N LEU A 26 -3.79 10.21 9.61
CA LEU A 26 -3.67 8.75 9.47
C LEU A 26 -3.56 8.33 7.99
N ARG A 27 -4.34 8.94 7.12
CA ARG A 27 -4.27 8.69 5.67
C ARG A 27 -2.91 9.09 5.11
N GLN A 28 -2.38 10.25 5.52
CA GLN A 28 -1.06 10.70 5.11
C GLN A 28 0.05 9.78 5.63
N ALA A 29 -0.01 9.38 6.91
CA ALA A 29 0.97 8.47 7.50
C ALA A 29 0.99 7.10 6.81
N PHE A 30 -0.18 6.56 6.44
CA PHE A 30 -0.27 5.34 5.63
C PHE A 30 0.39 5.52 4.25
N ARG A 31 0.10 6.65 3.58
CA ARG A 31 0.67 6.98 2.27
C ARG A 31 2.20 7.07 2.32
N ASP A 32 2.74 7.80 3.30
CA ASP A 32 4.19 7.97 3.49
C ASP A 32 4.87 6.62 3.78
N SER A 33 4.24 5.77 4.59
CA SER A 33 4.73 4.42 4.87
C SER A 33 4.73 3.55 3.61
N LEU A 34 3.66 3.61 2.81
CA LEU A 34 3.56 2.86 1.57
C LEU A 34 4.61 3.31 0.55
N GLU A 35 4.79 4.62 0.35
CA GLU A 35 5.84 5.17 -0.52
C GLU A 35 7.22 4.64 -0.13
N HIS A 36 7.54 4.68 1.17
CA HIS A 36 8.81 4.14 1.67
C HIS A 36 8.98 2.65 1.37
N HIS A 37 7.93 1.84 1.56
CA HIS A 37 8.01 0.41 1.28
C HIS A 37 8.11 0.09 -0.22
N ILE A 38 7.50 0.91 -1.09
CA ILE A 38 7.66 0.79 -2.55
C ILE A 38 9.11 1.11 -2.97
N ASP A 39 9.74 2.15 -2.40
CA ASP A 39 11.18 2.42 -2.64
C ASP A 39 12.06 1.22 -2.25
N LEU A 40 11.81 0.63 -1.07
CA LEU A 40 12.56 -0.54 -0.60
C LEU A 40 12.37 -1.76 -1.53
N LEU A 41 11.13 -2.01 -1.98
CA LEU A 41 10.85 -3.08 -2.94
C LEU A 41 11.63 -2.87 -4.24
N ARG A 42 11.58 -1.67 -4.81
CA ARG A 42 12.30 -1.30 -6.05
C ARG A 42 13.82 -1.49 -5.94
N ARG A 43 14.37 -1.33 -4.74
CA ARG A 43 15.81 -1.45 -4.48
C ARG A 43 16.26 -2.87 -4.13
N SER A 44 15.33 -3.83 -4.09
CA SER A 44 15.64 -5.24 -3.82
C SER A 44 16.52 -5.82 -4.93
N ARG A 45 17.64 -6.45 -4.52
CA ARG A 45 18.67 -6.97 -5.45
C ARG A 45 18.61 -8.49 -5.66
N CYS A 46 17.79 -9.18 -4.90
CA CYS A 46 17.59 -10.62 -4.99
C CYS A 46 16.14 -10.99 -4.61
N ASP A 47 15.74 -12.19 -4.99
CA ASP A 47 14.40 -12.74 -4.79
C ASP A 47 13.96 -12.67 -3.32
N ALA A 48 14.84 -13.06 -2.40
CA ALA A 48 14.53 -13.03 -0.97
C ALA A 48 14.21 -11.62 -0.44
N ASN A 49 14.97 -10.60 -0.90
CA ASN A 49 14.73 -9.21 -0.50
C ASN A 49 13.43 -8.68 -1.11
N TRP A 50 13.15 -9.06 -2.35
CA TRP A 50 11.92 -8.69 -3.06
C TRP A 50 10.69 -9.26 -2.36
N VAL A 51 10.67 -10.57 -2.12
CA VAL A 51 9.58 -11.26 -1.40
C VAL A 51 9.37 -10.66 -0.02
N THR A 52 10.46 -10.40 0.73
CA THR A 52 10.36 -9.77 2.06
C THR A 52 9.76 -8.37 1.98
N SER A 53 10.17 -7.56 1.00
CA SER A 53 9.63 -6.21 0.82
C SER A 53 8.16 -6.23 0.41
N ALA A 54 7.76 -7.16 -0.46
CA ALA A 54 6.37 -7.38 -0.83
C ALA A 54 5.51 -7.79 0.37
N GLN A 55 6.00 -8.68 1.23
CA GLN A 55 5.29 -9.04 2.48
C GLN A 55 5.16 -7.85 3.45
N ARG A 56 6.13 -6.93 3.49
CA ARG A 56 6.02 -5.71 4.32
C ARG A 56 4.90 -4.80 3.81
N ILE A 57 4.80 -4.61 2.49
CA ILE A 57 3.69 -3.87 1.87
C ILE A 57 2.35 -4.55 2.21
N ARG A 58 2.29 -5.89 2.11
CA ARG A 58 1.08 -6.66 2.43
C ARG A 58 0.65 -6.52 3.89
N SER A 59 1.59 -6.54 4.83
CA SER A 59 1.30 -6.33 6.26
C SER A 59 0.85 -4.90 6.57
N LEU A 60 1.41 -3.89 5.90
CA LEU A 60 0.93 -2.51 6.00
C LEU A 60 -0.52 -2.42 5.51
N ALA A 61 -0.81 -3.00 4.34
CA ALA A 61 -2.15 -3.02 3.75
C ALA A 61 -3.17 -3.71 4.68
N ALA A 62 -2.79 -4.84 5.28
CA ALA A 62 -3.63 -5.59 6.22
C ALA A 62 -3.99 -4.78 7.47
N SER A 63 -3.07 -3.91 7.95
CA SER A 63 -3.33 -3.06 9.13
C SER A 63 -4.49 -2.08 8.93
N PHE A 64 -4.82 -1.76 7.67
CA PHE A 64 -5.89 -0.84 7.31
C PHE A 64 -6.98 -1.49 6.44
N CYS A 65 -7.02 -2.84 6.37
CA CYS A 65 -7.97 -3.58 5.54
C CYS A 65 -8.00 -3.09 4.07
N ALA A 66 -6.84 -2.75 3.51
CA ALA A 66 -6.69 -2.33 2.12
C ALA A 66 -6.55 -3.55 1.21
N ASP A 67 -7.64 -4.28 0.98
CA ASP A 67 -7.65 -5.58 0.31
C ASP A 67 -6.99 -5.55 -1.08
N GLU A 68 -7.28 -4.52 -1.89
CA GLU A 68 -6.68 -4.38 -3.22
C GLU A 68 -5.16 -4.24 -3.19
N LEU A 69 -4.62 -3.53 -2.19
CA LEU A 69 -3.18 -3.44 -1.98
C LEU A 69 -2.60 -4.74 -1.42
N MET A 70 -3.35 -5.46 -0.57
CA MET A 70 -2.94 -6.77 -0.08
C MET A 70 -2.77 -7.78 -1.22
N ASP A 71 -3.71 -7.78 -2.17
CA ASP A 71 -3.67 -8.63 -3.36
C ASP A 71 -2.53 -8.24 -4.29
N LEU A 72 -2.36 -6.95 -4.56
CA LEU A 72 -1.25 -6.45 -5.38
C LEU A 72 0.12 -6.78 -4.75
N ALA A 73 0.24 -6.71 -3.43
CA ALA A 73 1.46 -7.09 -2.72
C ALA A 73 1.70 -8.62 -2.73
N ALA A 74 0.64 -9.42 -2.70
CA ALA A 74 0.75 -10.88 -2.87
C ALA A 74 1.21 -11.25 -4.28
N GLU A 75 0.67 -10.57 -5.30
CA GLU A 75 1.09 -10.70 -6.70
C GLU A 75 2.56 -10.30 -6.85
N ALA A 76 2.97 -9.18 -6.25
CA ALA A 76 4.37 -8.75 -6.21
C ALA A 76 5.28 -9.84 -5.66
N GLY A 77 4.92 -10.47 -4.54
CA GLY A 77 5.71 -11.55 -3.92
C GLY A 77 5.86 -12.80 -4.80
N SER A 78 5.00 -12.98 -5.80
CA SER A 78 5.05 -14.10 -6.75
C SER A 78 5.70 -13.73 -8.09
N ALA A 79 5.93 -12.43 -8.33
CA ALA A 79 6.55 -11.90 -9.54
C ALA A 79 8.09 -11.94 -9.48
N ALA A 80 8.72 -11.76 -10.64
CA ALA A 80 10.16 -11.64 -10.72
C ALA A 80 10.65 -10.35 -10.03
N PRO A 81 11.82 -10.35 -9.37
CA PRO A 81 12.34 -9.13 -8.77
C PRO A 81 12.55 -8.02 -9.80
N GLY A 82 12.10 -6.82 -9.46
CA GLY A 82 12.18 -5.67 -10.34
C GLY A 82 11.18 -5.66 -11.49
N ASP A 83 10.14 -6.52 -11.45
CA ASP A 83 9.06 -6.49 -12.44
C ASP A 83 8.46 -5.08 -12.55
N PRO A 84 8.64 -4.39 -13.71
CA PRO A 84 8.21 -3.01 -13.86
C PRO A 84 6.68 -2.87 -13.81
N VAL A 85 5.92 -3.89 -14.21
CA VAL A 85 4.45 -3.84 -14.21
C VAL A 85 3.93 -3.79 -12.78
N ILE A 86 4.49 -4.60 -11.89
CA ILE A 86 4.14 -4.60 -10.47
C ILE A 86 4.48 -3.25 -9.83
N VAL A 87 5.68 -2.73 -10.09
CA VAL A 87 6.12 -1.43 -9.55
C VAL A 87 5.19 -0.30 -10.02
N THR A 88 4.90 -0.22 -11.31
CA THR A 88 3.99 0.80 -11.86
C THR A 88 2.59 0.71 -11.27
N ARG A 89 2.07 -0.50 -11.03
CA ARG A 89 0.75 -0.67 -10.40
C ARG A 89 0.74 -0.23 -8.94
N LEU A 90 1.81 -0.50 -8.20
CA LEU A 90 1.96 -0.04 -6.80
C LEU A 90 2.07 1.48 -6.74
N GLU A 91 2.83 2.09 -7.64
CA GLU A 91 2.96 3.55 -7.74
C GLU A 91 1.62 4.19 -8.13
N ALA A 92 0.88 3.62 -9.09
CA ALA A 92 -0.45 4.09 -9.46
C ALA A 92 -1.45 4.00 -8.29
N PHE A 93 -1.38 2.95 -7.47
CA PHE A 93 -2.16 2.84 -6.25
C PHE A 93 -1.82 3.98 -5.26
N LEU A 94 -0.51 4.23 -5.05
CA LEU A 94 -0.02 5.31 -4.19
C LEU A 94 -0.48 6.70 -4.67
N GLU A 95 -0.47 6.95 -5.98
CA GLU A 95 -0.97 8.20 -6.58
C GLU A 95 -2.48 8.37 -6.40
N ALA A 96 -3.25 7.28 -6.58
CA ALA A 96 -4.69 7.28 -6.38
C ALA A 96 -5.09 7.61 -4.93
N LEU A 97 -4.30 7.18 -3.94
CA LEU A 97 -4.52 7.54 -2.53
C LEU A 97 -4.44 9.05 -2.27
N GLY A 98 -3.53 9.75 -2.96
CA GLY A 98 -3.28 11.18 -2.77
C GLY A 98 -4.23 12.11 -3.53
N THR A 99 -5.06 11.58 -4.42
CA THR A 99 -5.94 12.38 -5.31
C THR A 99 -7.32 12.64 -4.70
N ARG A 100 -7.56 12.26 -3.43
CA ARG A 100 -8.84 12.38 -2.74
C ARG A 100 -8.69 12.69 -1.26
#